data_AF-A0A3B0PIS7-F1
#
_entry.id   AF-A0A3B0PIS7-F1
#
_cell.length_a   1.000
_cell.length_b   1.000
_cell.length_c   1.000
_cell.angle_alpha   90.00
_cell.angle_beta   90.00
_cell.angle_gamma   90.00
#
_symmetry.space_group_name_H-M   'P 1'
#
loop_
_entity.id
_entity.type
_entity.pdbx_description
1 polymer ?
#
loop_
_entity_poly.entity_id
_entity_poly.type
_entity_poly.pdbx_seq_one_letter_code
_entity_poly.pdbx_strand_id
1 'polypeptide(L)' 'MDIINDYVSKFEKLSDKYKFTLNDINKQIKDTEAQLANLLSDLKGDESDMQAINELINILEGK' A
#
# COMPACT_ATOMS: atom_id res chain seq x y z
N MET A 1 23.66 -21.43 -25.30
CA MET A 1 22.47 -21.49 -24.42
C MET A 1 22.35 -20.24 -23.55
N ASP A 2 23.47 -19.64 -23.15
CA ASP A 2 23.51 -18.47 -22.26
C ASP A 2 22.77 -17.22 -22.73
N ILE A 3 22.81 -16.91 -24.04
CA ILE A 3 22.07 -15.77 -24.58
C ILE A 3 20.55 -15.96 -24.45
N ILE A 4 20.06 -17.19 -24.69
CA ILE A 4 18.63 -17.50 -24.55
C ILE A 4 18.22 -17.36 -23.07
N ASN A 5 19.04 -17.87 -22.15
CA ASN A 5 18.79 -17.73 -20.72
C ASN A 5 18.80 -16.26 -20.25
N ASP A 6 19.70 -15.44 -20.78
CA ASP A 6 19.73 -13.99 -20.51
C ASP A 6 18.45 -13.29 -21.01
N TYR A 7 17.97 -13.62 -22.20
CA TYR A 7 16.70 -13.09 -22.70
C TYR A 7 15.50 -13.54 -21.87
N VAL A 8 15.44 -14.82 -21.48
CA VAL A 8 14.38 -15.34 -20.59
C VAL A 8 14.36 -14.55 -19.27
N SER A 9 15.53 -14.37 -18.65
CA SER A 9 15.64 -13.59 -17.39
C SER A 9 15.17 -12.13 -17.57
N LYS A 10 15.47 -11.51 -18.72
CA LYS A 10 15.01 -10.15 -19.01
C LYS A 10 13.48 -10.07 -19.17
N PHE A 11 12.86 -11.07 -19.81
CA PHE A 11 11.41 -11.13 -19.95
C PHE A 11 10.70 -11.36 -18.61
N GLU A 12 11.22 -12.27 -17.78
CA GLU A 12 10.69 -12.49 -16.43
C GLU A 12 10.74 -11.21 -15.59
N LYS A 13 11.89 -10.50 -15.59
CA LYS A 13 12.03 -9.22 -14.90
C LYS A 13 11.04 -8.17 -15.41
N LEU A 14 10.80 -8.12 -16.71
CA LEU A 14 9.85 -7.18 -17.30
C LEU A 14 8.41 -7.53 -16.91
N SER A 15 8.06 -8.81 -16.97
CA SER A 15 6.76 -9.34 -16.55
C SER A 15 6.51 -9.03 -15.08
N ASP A 16 7.49 -9.26 -14.20
CA ASP A 16 7.37 -8.98 -12.78
C ASP A 16 7.24 -7.49 -12.49
N LYS A 17 8.01 -6.65 -13.19
CA LYS A 17 7.96 -5.19 -13.03
C LYS A 17 6.58 -4.61 -13.34
N TYR A 18 5.87 -5.18 -14.31
CA TYR A 18 4.56 -4.70 -14.76
C TYR A 18 3.41 -5.65 -14.37
N LYS A 19 3.67 -6.56 -13.42
CA LYS A 19 2.70 -7.56 -12.96
C LYS A 19 1.45 -6.94 -12.36
N PHE A 20 1.61 -5.80 -11.69
CA PHE A 20 0.51 -5.09 -11.05
C PHE A 20 0.02 -3.96 -11.95
N THR A 21 -1.28 -3.96 -12.19
CA THR A 21 -1.95 -2.85 -12.85
C THR A 21 -2.05 -1.66 -11.89
N LEU A 22 -2.30 -0.47 -12.43
CA LEU A 22 -2.62 0.71 -11.61
C LEU A 22 -3.78 0.44 -10.65
N ASN A 23 -4.78 -0.34 -11.08
CA ASN A 23 -5.91 -0.72 -10.24
C ASN A 23 -5.49 -1.63 -9.08
N ASP A 24 -4.58 -2.58 -9.30
CA ASP A 24 -4.07 -3.45 -8.25
C ASP A 24 -3.29 -2.66 -7.19
N ILE A 25 -2.46 -1.70 -7.64
CA ILE A 25 -1.70 -0.82 -6.76
C ILE A 25 -2.65 0.06 -5.94
N ASN A 26 -3.63 0.70 -6.59
CA ASN A 26 -4.62 1.53 -5.90
C ASN A 26 -5.43 0.73 -4.88
N LYS A 27 -5.76 -0.52 -5.19
CA LYS A 27 -6.45 -1.40 -4.25
C LYS A 27 -5.56 -1.72 -3.03
N GLN A 28 -4.30 -2.07 -3.25
CA GLN A 28 -3.35 -2.34 -2.15
C GLN A 28 -3.15 -1.11 -1.26
N ILE A 29 -3.06 0.09 -1.84
CA ILE A 29 -2.96 1.34 -1.09
C ILE A 29 -4.20 1.51 -0.20
N LYS A 30 -5.41 1.44 -0.76
CA LYS A 30 -6.65 1.56 0.01
C LYS A 30 -6.79 0.51 1.11
N ASP A 31 -6.45 -0.74 0.80
CA ASP A 31 -6.51 -1.83 1.77
C ASP A 31 -5.52 -1.57 2.93
N THR A 32 -4.33 -1.03 2.63
CA THR A 32 -3.30 -0.68 3.63
C THR A 32 -3.70 0.54 4.46
N GLU A 33 -4.25 1.58 3.83
CA GLU A 33 -4.77 2.78 4.50
C GLU A 33 -5.88 2.41 5.49
N ALA A 34 -6.81 1.54 5.08
CA ALA A 34 -7.87 1.03 5.95
C ALA A 34 -7.33 0.20 7.13
N GLN A 35 -6.32 -0.64 6.89
CA GLN A 35 -5.66 -1.38 7.97
C GLN A 35 -4.96 -0.45 8.96
N LEU A 36 -4.26 0.57 8.46
CA LEU A 36 -3.60 1.56 9.32
C LEU A 36 -4.61 2.38 10.13
N ALA A 37 -5.70 2.83 9.50
CA ALA A 37 -6.79 3.53 10.18
C ALA A 37 -7.38 2.69 11.32
N ASN A 38 -7.60 1.39 11.09
CA ASN A 38 -8.06 0.47 12.13
C ASN A 38 -7.07 0.38 13.30
N LEU A 39 -5.77 0.19 13.02
CA LEU A 39 -4.74 0.14 14.06
C LEU A 39 -4.65 1.44 14.87
N LEU A 40 -4.80 2.59 14.20
CA LEU A 40 -4.83 3.91 14.84
C LEU A 40 -6.06 4.09 15.73
N SER A 41 -7.23 3.56 15.32
CA SER A 41 -8.47 3.68 16.10
C SER A 41 -8.42 2.92 17.44
N ASP A 42 -7.57 1.90 17.52
CA ASP A 42 -7.33 1.14 18.75
C ASP A 42 -6.47 1.90 19.76
N LEU A 43 -5.71 2.92 19.32
CA LEU A 43 -4.90 3.75 20.21
C LEU A 43 -5.76 4.56 21.18
N LYS A 44 -5.18 4.85 22.34
CA LYS A 44 -5.78 5.65 23.41
C LYS A 44 -4.72 6.61 23.92
N GLY A 45 -5.09 7.88 24.07
CA GLY A 45 -4.21 8.95 24.54
C GLY A 45 -5.01 10.00 25.29
N ASP A 46 -4.41 11.16 25.50
CA ASP A 46 -5.15 12.31 26.03
C ASP A 46 -6.09 12.92 24.96
N GLU A 47 -6.84 13.96 25.32
CA GLU A 47 -7.80 14.58 24.39
C GLU A 47 -7.12 15.12 23.12
N SER A 48 -5.92 15.69 23.25
CA SER A 48 -5.17 16.24 22.12
C SER A 48 -4.67 15.13 21.20
N ASP A 49 -4.17 14.03 21.77
CA ASP A 49 -3.76 12.84 21.02
C ASP A 49 -4.95 12.25 20.24
N MET A 50 -6.09 12.10 20.91
CA MET A 50 -7.28 11.52 20.28
C MET A 50 -7.81 12.40 19.14
N GLN A 51 -7.72 13.73 19.26
CA GLN A 51 -8.08 14.65 18.18
C GLN A 51 -7.15 14.48 16.96
N ALA A 52 -5.82 14.47 17.20
CA ALA A 52 -4.83 14.29 16.14
C ALA A 52 -4.94 12.92 15.45
N ILE A 53 -5.17 11.85 16.22
CA ILE A 53 -5.36 10.49 15.68
C ILE A 53 -6.61 10.42 14.80
N ASN A 54 -7.72 11.02 15.24
CA ASN A 54 -8.95 11.04 14.46
C ASN A 54 -8.80 11.83 13.15
N GLU A 55 -8.08 12.95 13.17
CA GLU A 55 -7.79 13.72 11.95
C GLU A 55 -6.94 12.91 10.96
N LEU A 56 -5.91 12.21 11.46
CA LEU A 56 -5.08 11.33 10.63
C LEU A 56 -5.91 10.17 10.02
N ILE A 57 -6.84 9.58 10.79
CA ILE A 57 -7.76 8.55 10.28
C ILE A 57 -8.63 9.11 9.15
N ASN A 58 -9.18 10.32 9.30
CA ASN A 58 -10.00 10.94 8.26
C ASN A 58 -9.20 11.14 6.95
N ILE A 59 -7.94 11.58 7.05
CA ILE A 59 -7.06 11.74 5.90
C ILE A 59 -6.82 10.39 5.18
N LEU A 60 -6.56 9.32 5.93
CA LEU A 60 -6.35 7.97 5.39
C LEU A 60 -7.60 7.38 4.74
N GLU A 61 -8.78 7.68 5.27
CA GLU A 61 -10.06 7.24 4.72
C GLU A 61 -10.58 8.13 3.58
N GLY A 62 -9.90 9.26 3.30
CA GLY A 62 -10.29 10.24 2.29
C GLY A 62 -11.56 11.03 2.63
N LYS A 63 -11.77 11.31 3.92
CA LYS A 63 -12.91 12.06 4.47
C LYS A 63 -12.57 13.53 4.75
#